data_AF-A0A775WWB3-F1
#
_entry.id   AF-A0A775WWB3-F1
#
_cell.length_a   1.000
_cell.length_b   1.000
_cell.length_c   1.000
_cell.angle_alpha   90.00
_cell.angle_beta   90.00
_cell.angle_gamma   90.00
#
_symmetry.space_group_name_H-M   'P 1'
#
loop_
_entity.id
_entity.type
_entity.pdbx_description
1 polymer ?
#
loop_
_entity_poly.entity_id
_entity_poly.type
_entity_poly.pdbx_seq_one_letter_code
_entity_poly.pdbx_strand_id
1 'polypeptide(L)'
;MLRIRKILLRGNSVQDAYVDFYKGANILAGESDTGKSYLVSCLDYILGAEKLKKKLKEATDYTHLYVEFENDEGGVLTLKRGLEGGKLEAHDVAIQDIHGEGKIIAPVRKGTSKGPDVTSILFPFAGIKEAKLRKNARGETQRFSIRTLAPIFLVDEVSIIDEYSPVTGRSGYDDTARKRMFSYILTGHDDGGVTVEEKPEIVKARLMAKLEFIQDLIRPLDERFSICSPKFPLTSSADDLSDQLIAQAIDEVERAAAAISDLLEGIKMETALTLKIESQLMGVSEIQSRYSLLEERYHSDLKRLDFISEGSHYFTSLQEVPCSLCGQNLLHPHSENAKKLMNSNEVRRSSLAEAAKIHGYLAGLQKAMSDLDRRKEALNIDRYKSKESLDGMKNQIKYTFEPLLT
;
A
#
# COMPACT_ATOMS: atom_id res chain seq x y z
N MET A 1 4.80 16.27 -11.83
CA MET A 1 5.67 15.22 -11.25
C MET A 1 6.96 15.87 -10.75
N LEU A 2 7.55 15.32 -9.69
CA LEU A 2 8.71 15.88 -8.99
C LEU A 2 9.95 15.03 -9.29
N ARG A 3 11.07 15.65 -9.66
CA ARG A 3 12.37 14.98 -9.86
C ARG A 3 13.44 15.62 -8.99
N ILE A 4 14.35 14.80 -8.47
CA ILE A 4 15.58 15.27 -7.81
C ILE A 4 16.63 15.58 -8.89
N ARG A 5 17.25 16.76 -8.82
CA ARG A 5 18.32 17.23 -9.71
C ARG A 5 19.69 17.07 -9.09
N LYS A 6 19.82 17.44 -7.81
CA LYS A 6 21.11 17.47 -7.12
C LYS A 6 20.95 17.31 -5.62
N ILE A 7 21.84 16.54 -5.02
CA ILE A 7 22.05 16.48 -3.57
C ILE A 7 23.45 17.05 -3.32
N LEU A 8 23.57 18.05 -2.46
CA LEU A 8 24.83 18.71 -2.12
C LEU A 8 24.98 18.82 -0.60
N LEU A 9 26.13 18.43 -0.09
CA LEU A 9 26.59 18.68 1.26
C LEU A 9 27.68 19.75 1.22
N ARG A 10 27.51 20.79 2.04
CA ARG A 10 28.47 21.90 2.18
C ARG A 10 28.93 22.04 3.62
N GLY A 11 30.23 22.26 3.81
CA GLY A 11 30.86 22.52 5.09
C GLY A 11 31.73 23.77 5.02
N ASN A 12 32.09 24.33 6.17
CA ASN A 12 32.90 25.55 6.22
C ASN A 12 34.37 25.30 5.87
N SER A 13 34.86 24.08 6.11
CA SER A 13 36.28 23.73 6.03
C SER A 13 36.55 22.48 5.17
N VAL A 14 35.58 22.08 4.34
CA VAL A 14 35.67 20.91 3.46
C VAL A 14 35.11 21.23 2.08
N GLN A 15 35.61 20.53 1.06
CA GLN A 15 35.11 20.66 -0.30
C GLN A 15 33.66 20.14 -0.38
N ASP A 16 32.84 20.82 -1.16
CA ASP A 16 31.46 20.42 -1.46
C ASP A 16 31.40 18.98 -2.01
N ALA A 17 30.60 18.13 -1.37
CA ALA A 17 30.28 16.79 -1.87
C ALA A 17 28.89 16.81 -2.51
N TYR A 18 28.77 16.32 -3.73
CA TYR A 18 27.50 16.33 -4.44
C TYR A 18 27.28 15.12 -5.33
N VAL A 19 26.01 14.86 -5.62
CA VAL A 19 25.55 13.89 -6.62
C VAL A 19 24.53 14.57 -7.50
N ASP A 20 24.78 14.58 -8.80
CA ASP A 20 23.86 15.08 -9.82
C ASP A 20 22.99 13.94 -10.38
N PHE A 21 21.74 14.26 -10.66
CA PHE A 21 20.73 13.34 -11.19
C PHE A 21 20.15 13.87 -12.51
N TYR A 22 20.06 12.98 -13.49
CA TYR A 22 19.60 13.29 -14.84
C TYR A 22 18.16 12.78 -15.06
N LYS A 23 17.57 13.14 -16.22
CA LYS A 23 16.27 12.58 -16.62
C LYS A 23 16.39 11.08 -16.85
N GLY A 24 15.40 10.31 -16.41
CA GLY A 24 15.36 8.86 -16.55
C GLY A 24 15.88 8.11 -15.32
N ALA A 25 16.32 6.86 -15.53
CA ALA A 25 16.82 6.00 -14.48
C ALA A 25 18.29 6.35 -14.16
N ASN A 26 18.56 6.69 -12.89
CA ASN A 26 19.92 6.97 -12.40
C ASN A 26 20.35 5.79 -11.51
N ILE A 27 21.45 5.13 -11.87
CA ILE A 27 22.02 4.03 -11.08
C ILE A 27 23.30 4.51 -10.42
N LEU A 28 23.33 4.55 -9.09
CA LEU A 28 24.51 4.93 -8.33
C LEU A 28 25.25 3.67 -7.84
N ALA A 29 26.34 3.33 -8.51
CA ALA A 29 27.17 2.18 -8.18
C ALA A 29 28.39 2.60 -7.33
N GLY A 30 28.81 1.74 -6.42
CA GLY A 30 29.99 1.94 -5.58
C GLY A 30 30.15 0.79 -4.59
N GLU A 31 31.33 0.65 -4.00
CA GLU A 31 31.63 -0.38 -2.99
C GLU A 31 30.71 -0.29 -1.77
N SER A 32 30.53 -1.39 -1.03
CA SER A 32 29.73 -1.38 0.20
C SER A 32 30.24 -0.34 1.20
N ASP A 33 29.33 0.24 1.99
CA ASP A 33 29.61 1.27 3.02
C ASP A 33 30.22 2.60 2.55
N THR A 34 30.19 2.90 1.25
CA THR A 34 30.67 4.20 0.70
C THR A 34 29.67 5.36 0.79
N GLY A 35 28.61 5.24 1.60
CA GLY A 35 27.63 6.32 1.79
C GLY A 35 26.44 6.32 0.81
N LYS A 36 26.25 5.28 -0.01
CA LYS A 36 25.05 5.15 -0.88
C LYS A 36 23.74 5.24 -0.09
N SER A 37 23.63 4.48 1.01
CA SER A 37 22.46 4.49 1.90
C SER A 37 22.31 5.80 2.70
N TYR A 38 23.37 6.61 2.76
CA TYR A 38 23.34 7.93 3.41
C TYR A 38 22.56 8.95 2.56
N LEU A 39 22.62 8.87 1.22
CA LEU A 39 21.83 9.74 0.34
C LEU A 39 20.32 9.60 0.57
N VAL A 40 19.84 8.37 0.75
CA VAL A 40 18.43 8.09 1.11
C VAL A 40 18.09 8.75 2.46
N SER A 41 19.03 8.73 3.41
CA SER A 41 18.87 9.39 4.71
C SER A 41 18.84 10.91 4.60
N CYS A 42 19.66 11.50 3.72
CA CYS A 42 19.61 12.93 3.40
C CYS A 42 18.26 13.34 2.79
N LEU A 43 17.71 12.53 1.88
CA LEU A 43 16.38 12.76 1.31
C LEU A 43 15.28 12.65 2.37
N ASP A 44 15.26 11.61 3.21
CA ASP A 44 14.30 11.48 4.31
C ASP A 44 14.38 12.71 5.25
N TYR A 45 15.60 13.19 5.49
CA TYR A 45 15.86 14.36 6.31
C TYR A 45 15.36 15.67 5.68
N ILE A 46 15.67 15.95 4.41
CA ILE A 46 15.18 17.18 3.77
C ILE A 46 13.65 17.20 3.65
N LEU A 47 13.02 16.02 3.52
CA LEU A 47 11.57 15.84 3.48
C LEU A 47 10.90 15.89 4.87
N GLY A 48 11.64 16.32 5.90
CA GLY A 48 11.06 16.68 7.19
C GLY A 48 11.27 15.67 8.32
N ALA A 49 12.14 14.67 8.19
CA ALA A 49 12.49 13.83 9.33
C ALA A 49 13.11 14.68 10.47
N GLU A 50 12.85 14.33 11.72
CA GLU A 50 13.31 15.14 12.87
C GLU A 50 14.84 15.11 13.01
N LYS A 51 15.46 13.95 12.76
CA LYS A 51 16.89 13.73 12.86
C LYS A 51 17.40 13.04 11.61
N LEU A 52 18.62 13.41 11.19
CA LEU A 52 19.33 12.72 10.15
C LEU A 52 19.83 11.37 10.70
N LYS A 53 19.37 10.28 10.09
CA LYS A 53 19.79 8.92 10.45
C LYS A 53 21.20 8.64 9.93
N LYS A 54 21.91 7.71 10.59
CA LYS A 54 23.22 7.20 10.14
C LYS A 54 24.26 8.31 9.86
N LYS A 55 24.58 9.15 10.87
CA LYS A 55 25.66 10.14 10.72
C LYS A 55 26.99 9.43 10.43
N LEU A 56 27.53 9.63 9.23
CA LEU A 56 28.85 9.15 8.84
C LEU A 56 29.93 9.97 9.54
N LYS A 57 31.08 9.37 9.84
CA LYS A 57 32.22 10.09 10.44
C LYS A 57 32.79 11.10 9.45
N GLU A 58 32.79 10.75 8.17
CA GLU A 58 33.22 11.56 7.05
C GLU A 58 32.27 12.74 6.79
N ALA A 59 31.05 12.68 7.34
CA ALA A 59 30.04 13.73 7.20
C ALA A 59 30.08 14.77 8.35
N THR A 60 31.00 14.66 9.32
CA THR A 60 31.03 15.54 10.50
C THR A 60 31.35 16.99 10.18
N ASP A 61 32.17 17.23 9.17
CA ASP A 61 32.67 18.56 8.83
C ASP A 61 31.70 19.33 7.90
N TYR A 62 30.68 18.64 7.41
CA TYR A 62 29.59 19.27 6.67
C TYR A 62 28.59 19.88 7.64
N THR A 63 28.05 21.04 7.26
CA THR A 63 27.13 21.82 8.10
C THR A 63 25.73 21.92 7.50
N HIS A 64 25.62 21.92 6.17
CA HIS A 64 24.37 22.14 5.44
C HIS A 64 24.13 21.08 4.37
N LEU A 65 22.87 20.66 4.25
CA LEU A 65 22.34 19.84 3.17
C LEU A 65 21.49 20.72 2.23
N TYR A 66 21.73 20.57 0.94
CA TYR A 66 20.93 21.16 -0.13
C TYR A 66 20.38 20.03 -1.01
N VAL A 67 19.09 20.10 -1.33
CA VAL A 67 18.49 19.23 -2.33
C VAL A 67 17.70 20.06 -3.32
N GLU A 68 18.08 19.94 -4.59
CA GLU A 68 17.42 20.60 -5.72
C GLU A 68 16.41 19.66 -6.36
N PHE A 69 15.22 20.20 -6.59
CA PHE A 69 14.11 19.54 -7.26
C PHE A 69 13.72 20.31 -8.52
N GLU A 70 13.23 19.58 -9.51
CA GLU A 70 12.66 20.10 -10.75
C GLU A 70 11.27 19.50 -10.94
N ASN A 71 10.30 20.31 -11.36
CA ASN A 71 8.97 19.84 -11.73
C ASN A 71 8.83 19.66 -13.25
N ASP A 72 7.71 19.09 -13.71
CA ASP A 72 7.50 18.86 -15.15
C ASP A 72 7.36 20.15 -15.97
N GLU A 73 7.02 21.26 -15.33
CA GLU A 73 6.92 22.60 -15.95
C GLU A 73 8.31 23.29 -16.07
N GLY A 74 9.38 22.64 -15.62
CA GLY A 74 10.74 23.19 -15.62
C GLY A 74 11.02 24.18 -14.49
N GLY A 75 10.09 24.33 -13.54
CA GLY A 75 10.32 25.06 -12.30
C GLY A 75 11.35 24.36 -11.42
N VAL A 76 12.14 25.14 -10.69
CA VAL A 76 13.22 24.67 -9.80
C VAL A 76 12.91 25.05 -8.36
N LEU A 77 13.13 24.12 -7.43
CA LEU A 77 12.99 24.34 -6.00
C LEU A 77 14.19 23.73 -5.27
N THR A 78 14.91 24.54 -4.52
CA THR A 78 16.00 24.09 -3.66
C THR A 78 15.61 24.19 -2.19
N LEU A 79 15.75 23.09 -1.46
CA LEU A 79 15.60 23.06 -0.01
C LEU A 79 16.97 22.99 0.65
N LYS A 80 17.22 23.88 1.61
CA LYS A 80 18.43 23.96 2.43
C LYS A 80 18.09 23.65 3.89
N ARG A 81 18.89 22.81 4.54
CA ARG A 81 18.73 22.46 5.97
C ARG A 81 20.07 22.24 6.65
N GLY A 82 20.25 22.79 7.85
CA GLY A 82 21.41 22.49 8.69
C GLY A 82 21.40 21.04 9.18
N LEU A 83 22.55 20.37 9.20
CA LEU A 83 22.69 18.97 9.62
C LEU A 83 22.55 18.77 11.14
N GLU A 84 22.68 19.85 11.92
CA GLU A 84 22.45 19.85 13.37
C GLU A 84 20.96 19.97 13.75
N GLY A 85 20.08 20.26 12.78
CA GLY A 85 18.65 20.45 13.03
C GLY A 85 18.16 21.84 12.64
N GLY A 86 16.98 22.18 13.15
CA GLY A 86 16.34 23.47 12.91
C GLY A 86 15.37 23.50 11.74
N LYS A 87 15.04 24.74 11.34
CA LYS A 87 14.15 25.05 10.22
C LYS A 87 14.88 24.86 8.88
N LEU A 88 14.11 24.83 7.79
CA LEU A 88 14.64 24.79 6.43
C LEU A 88 14.49 26.17 5.78
N GLU A 89 15.29 26.41 4.77
CA GLU A 89 15.12 27.51 3.82
C GLU A 89 14.71 26.93 2.47
N ALA A 90 13.67 27.49 1.87
CA ALA A 90 13.23 27.16 0.52
C ALA A 90 13.61 28.30 -0.45
N HIS A 91 14.16 27.93 -1.60
CA HIS A 91 14.57 28.84 -2.66
C HIS A 91 13.98 28.37 -3.99
N ASP A 92 13.34 29.25 -4.75
CA ASP A 92 12.74 28.93 -6.06
C ASP A 92 13.76 29.04 -7.22
N VAL A 93 15.04 28.75 -6.92
CA VAL A 93 16.18 28.83 -7.85
C VAL A 93 17.09 27.61 -7.68
N ALA A 94 17.96 27.37 -8.67
CA ALA A 94 18.97 26.32 -8.61
C ALA A 94 20.02 26.60 -7.53
N ILE A 95 20.67 25.56 -7.00
CA ILE A 95 21.63 25.66 -5.88
C ILE A 95 22.74 26.70 -6.15
N GLN A 96 23.20 26.77 -7.40
CA GLN A 96 24.29 27.66 -7.82
C GLN A 96 23.89 29.14 -7.86
N ASP A 97 22.61 29.44 -8.03
CA ASP A 97 22.07 30.80 -8.18
C ASP A 97 21.52 31.36 -6.84
N ILE A 98 21.74 30.63 -5.74
CA ILE A 98 21.33 31.08 -4.41
C ILE A 98 22.23 32.23 -3.95
N HIS A 99 21.67 33.43 -3.99
CA HIS A 99 22.28 34.65 -3.45
C HIS A 99 21.38 35.22 -2.34
N GLY A 100 21.59 34.78 -1.10
CA GLY A 100 20.88 35.29 0.08
C GLY A 100 20.05 34.25 0.83
N GLU A 101 19.19 34.72 1.74
CA GLU A 101 18.33 33.87 2.58
C GLU A 101 17.07 33.42 1.83
N GLY A 102 16.69 32.15 2.05
CA GLY A 102 15.46 31.60 1.50
C GLY A 102 14.25 31.82 2.40
N LYS A 103 13.09 31.38 1.93
CA LYS A 103 11.87 31.38 2.75
C LYS A 103 12.01 30.36 3.88
N ILE A 104 11.98 30.84 5.12
CA ILE A 104 12.09 29.97 6.30
C ILE A 104 10.80 29.13 6.46
N ILE A 105 10.96 27.81 6.50
CA ILE A 105 9.88 26.84 6.67
C ILE A 105 10.19 25.80 7.75
N ALA A 106 9.15 25.26 8.39
CA ALA A 106 9.30 24.17 9.35
C ALA A 106 9.47 22.81 8.64
N PRO A 107 10.19 21.84 9.24
CA PRO A 107 10.25 20.48 8.72
C PRO A 107 8.87 19.82 8.61
N VAL A 108 8.07 19.95 9.67
CA VAL A 108 6.71 19.41 9.79
C VAL A 108 5.87 20.35 10.66
N ARG A 109 4.59 20.53 10.34
CA ARG A 109 3.63 21.22 11.23
C ARG A 109 3.28 20.35 12.44
N LYS A 110 3.36 20.92 13.64
CA LYS A 110 2.89 20.28 14.88
C LYS A 110 1.67 21.03 15.43
N GLY A 111 0.70 20.29 15.96
CA GLY A 111 -0.49 20.84 16.60
C GLY A 111 -1.34 21.71 15.67
N THR A 112 -1.71 22.90 16.13
CA THR A 112 -2.56 23.87 15.43
C THR A 112 -1.79 24.89 14.58
N SER A 113 -0.48 24.70 14.42
CA SER A 113 0.37 25.63 13.66
C SER A 113 -0.08 25.75 12.21
N LYS A 114 -0.19 26.99 11.73
CA LYS A 114 -0.53 27.34 10.33
C LYS A 114 0.67 27.86 9.52
N GLY A 115 1.87 27.88 10.11
CA GLY A 115 3.08 28.36 9.46
C GLY A 115 3.54 27.48 8.28
N PRO A 116 4.35 28.00 7.36
CA PRO A 116 4.82 27.23 6.20
C PRO A 116 5.72 26.06 6.66
N ASP A 117 5.54 24.92 6.02
CA ASP A 117 6.31 23.69 6.20
C ASP A 117 6.71 23.07 4.86
N VAL A 118 7.58 22.06 4.89
CA VAL A 118 8.04 21.33 3.68
C VAL A 118 6.86 20.87 2.83
N THR A 119 5.82 20.30 3.44
CA THR A 119 4.60 19.88 2.72
C THR A 119 3.99 21.05 1.95
N SER A 120 3.79 22.21 2.61
CA SER A 120 3.12 23.36 1.99
C SER A 120 3.88 24.02 0.85
N ILE A 121 5.18 23.74 0.70
CA ILE A 121 5.98 24.20 -0.44
C ILE A 121 6.06 23.12 -1.51
N LEU A 122 6.36 21.89 -1.11
CA LEU A 122 6.65 20.79 -2.04
C LEU A 122 5.39 20.26 -2.73
N PHE A 123 4.23 20.23 -2.07
CA PHE A 123 2.99 19.75 -2.68
C PHE A 123 2.51 20.64 -3.82
N PRO A 124 2.36 21.98 -3.64
CA PRO A 124 2.04 22.86 -4.77
C PRO A 124 3.07 22.77 -5.89
N PHE A 125 4.36 22.73 -5.57
CA PHE A 125 5.44 22.60 -6.56
C PHE A 125 5.34 21.31 -7.38
N ALA A 126 4.92 20.20 -6.75
CA ALA A 126 4.72 18.91 -7.39
C ALA A 126 3.34 18.73 -8.07
N GLY A 127 2.43 19.70 -7.92
CA GLY A 127 1.05 19.61 -8.41
C GLY A 127 0.13 18.73 -7.55
N ILE A 128 0.50 18.47 -6.29
CA ILE A 128 -0.26 17.64 -5.34
C ILE A 128 -1.22 18.53 -4.54
N LYS A 129 -2.51 18.18 -4.53
CA LYS A 129 -3.53 18.88 -3.74
C LYS A 129 -3.40 18.53 -2.25
N GLU A 130 -3.55 19.53 -1.39
CA GLU A 130 -3.72 19.35 0.05
C GLU A 130 -5.00 18.56 0.34
N ALA A 131 -4.93 17.64 1.30
CA ALA A 131 -6.03 16.74 1.64
C ALA A 131 -6.05 16.41 3.13
N LYS A 132 -7.19 15.91 3.61
CA LYS A 132 -7.32 15.31 4.94
C LYS A 132 -7.50 13.81 4.81
N LEU A 133 -6.76 13.07 5.62
CA LEU A 133 -6.81 11.61 5.66
C LEU A 133 -7.33 11.17 7.02
N ARG A 134 -8.12 10.10 7.04
CA ARG A 134 -8.55 9.49 8.29
C ARG A 134 -7.37 8.88 9.03
N LYS A 135 -7.19 9.29 10.28
CA LYS A 135 -6.13 8.85 11.20
C LYS A 135 -6.48 7.54 11.89
N ASN A 136 -7.76 7.31 12.23
CA ASN A 136 -8.18 6.12 12.97
C ASN A 136 -9.60 5.66 12.62
N ALA A 137 -9.99 4.50 13.14
CA ALA A 137 -11.33 3.94 12.99
C ALA A 137 -12.45 4.82 13.58
N ARG A 138 -12.15 5.85 14.39
CA ARG A 138 -13.17 6.79 14.91
C ARG A 138 -13.53 7.91 13.95
N GLY A 139 -12.82 8.02 12.83
CA GLY A 139 -13.05 9.08 11.84
C GLY A 139 -12.25 10.36 12.11
N GLU A 140 -11.41 10.40 13.14
CA GLU A 140 -10.51 11.54 13.35
C GLU A 140 -9.61 11.72 12.12
N THR A 141 -9.49 12.94 11.62
CA THR A 141 -8.68 13.24 10.43
C THR A 141 -7.33 13.83 10.80
N GLN A 142 -6.33 13.59 9.95
CA GLN A 142 -5.03 14.25 9.96
C GLN A 142 -4.74 14.88 8.60
N ARG A 143 -3.84 15.87 8.56
CA ARG A 143 -3.39 16.48 7.30
C ARG A 143 -2.58 15.47 6.49
N PHE A 144 -2.85 15.39 5.20
CA PHE A 144 -1.97 14.70 4.26
C PHE A 144 -0.65 15.45 4.15
N SER A 145 0.46 14.80 4.48
CA SER A 145 1.78 15.43 4.54
C SER A 145 2.80 14.69 3.70
N ILE A 146 3.90 15.36 3.36
CA ILE A 146 5.01 14.71 2.65
C ILE A 146 5.57 13.50 3.42
N ARG A 147 5.51 13.54 4.76
CA ARG A 147 5.90 12.42 5.63
C ARG A 147 5.01 11.20 5.43
N THR A 148 3.72 11.41 5.20
CA THR A 148 2.76 10.34 4.94
C THR A 148 2.94 9.77 3.53
N LEU A 149 3.36 10.61 2.57
CA LEU A 149 3.58 10.21 1.18
C LEU A 149 4.95 9.54 0.94
N ALA A 150 5.98 9.93 1.69
CA ALA A 150 7.37 9.51 1.49
C ALA A 150 7.57 8.00 1.30
N PRO A 151 6.94 7.09 2.08
CA PRO A 151 7.17 5.65 1.93
C PRO A 151 6.84 5.06 0.55
N ILE A 152 6.05 5.75 -0.27
CA ILE A 152 5.71 5.29 -1.63
C ILE A 152 6.85 5.55 -2.63
N PHE A 153 7.60 6.65 -2.48
CA PHE A 153 8.60 7.07 -3.46
C PHE A 153 10.03 7.04 -2.91
N LEU A 154 10.21 6.94 -1.60
CA LEU A 154 11.50 6.83 -0.92
C LEU A 154 11.55 5.51 -0.14
N VAL A 155 12.06 4.47 -0.78
CA VAL A 155 12.18 3.12 -0.20
C VAL A 155 13.65 2.85 0.14
N ASP A 156 13.93 2.51 1.40
CA ASP A 156 15.27 2.16 1.85
C ASP A 156 15.54 0.65 1.78
N GLU A 157 16.82 0.28 1.96
CA GLU A 157 17.30 -1.11 1.93
C GLU A 157 16.60 -2.01 2.96
N VAL A 158 16.23 -1.46 4.13
CA VAL A 158 15.54 -2.24 5.15
C VAL A 158 14.09 -2.50 4.74
N SER A 159 13.41 -1.48 4.22
CA SER A 159 12.00 -1.57 3.81
C SER A 159 11.79 -2.49 2.60
N ILE A 160 12.76 -2.58 1.69
CA ILE A 160 12.65 -3.46 0.52
C ILE A 160 12.85 -4.95 0.86
N ILE A 161 13.60 -5.24 1.93
CA ILE A 161 13.88 -6.61 2.39
C ILE A 161 12.84 -7.08 3.44
N ASP A 162 12.14 -6.16 4.09
CA ASP A 162 11.12 -6.49 5.10
C ASP A 162 9.97 -7.31 4.48
N GLU A 163 9.33 -8.18 5.29
CA GLU A 163 8.20 -9.02 4.85
C GLU A 163 6.92 -8.20 4.62
N TYR A 164 6.90 -6.95 5.08
CA TYR A 164 5.78 -6.03 4.99
C TYR A 164 6.00 -5.03 3.86
N SER A 165 4.93 -4.71 3.12
CA SER A 165 4.99 -3.71 2.05
C SER A 165 5.46 -2.33 2.58
N PRO A 166 6.37 -1.63 1.88
CA PRO A 166 6.75 -0.25 2.22
C PRO A 166 5.56 0.72 2.30
N VAL A 167 4.47 0.43 1.59
CA VAL A 167 3.27 1.27 1.52
C VAL A 167 2.37 1.06 2.73
N THR A 168 2.06 -0.19 3.09
CA THR A 168 1.16 -0.50 4.21
C THR A 168 1.88 -0.62 5.55
N GLY A 169 3.17 -0.94 5.53
CA GLY A 169 4.03 -1.16 6.69
C GLY A 169 3.52 -2.25 7.63
N ARG A 170 4.09 -2.27 8.84
CA ARG A 170 3.63 -3.11 9.95
C ARG A 170 2.37 -2.52 10.59
N SER A 171 1.49 -3.39 11.11
CA SER A 171 0.31 -2.92 11.85
C SER A 171 0.73 -2.05 13.03
N GLY A 172 0.16 -0.84 13.11
CA GLY A 172 0.56 0.17 14.07
C GLY A 172 -0.37 1.39 14.04
N TYR A 173 0.01 2.44 14.78
CA TYR A 173 -0.80 3.65 14.96
C TYR A 173 -1.08 4.43 13.67
N ASP A 174 -0.28 4.22 12.62
CA ASP A 174 -0.38 4.91 11.33
C ASP A 174 -0.91 4.01 10.19
N ASP A 175 -1.35 2.78 10.48
CA ASP A 175 -1.89 1.85 9.48
C ASP A 175 -3.10 2.43 8.73
N THR A 176 -4.05 3.01 9.46
CA THR A 176 -5.23 3.65 8.83
C THR A 176 -4.80 4.82 7.94
N ALA A 177 -3.88 5.66 8.43
CA ALA A 177 -3.38 6.80 7.69
C ALA A 177 -2.66 6.39 6.39
N ARG A 178 -1.84 5.33 6.41
CA ARG A 178 -1.14 4.82 5.23
C ARG A 178 -2.10 4.24 4.20
N LYS A 179 -3.07 3.43 4.64
CA LYS A 179 -4.12 2.89 3.75
C LYS A 179 -4.93 4.00 3.09
N ARG A 180 -5.29 5.04 3.85
CA ARG A 180 -6.07 6.18 3.35
C ARG A 180 -5.25 7.08 2.44
N MET A 181 -3.98 7.29 2.75
CA MET A 181 -3.04 7.95 1.84
C MET A 181 -2.97 7.22 0.49
N PHE A 182 -2.84 5.90 0.49
CA PHE A 182 -2.81 5.12 -0.75
C PHE A 182 -4.13 5.20 -1.51
N SER A 183 -5.26 5.10 -0.80
CA SER A 183 -6.60 5.33 -1.36
C SER A 183 -6.74 6.71 -2.01
N TYR A 184 -6.26 7.76 -1.35
CA TYR A 184 -6.30 9.14 -1.88
C TYR A 184 -5.47 9.29 -3.15
N ILE A 185 -4.29 8.68 -3.24
CA ILE A 185 -3.47 8.72 -4.45
C ILE A 185 -4.15 8.01 -5.62
N LEU A 186 -4.84 6.90 -5.36
CA LEU A 186 -5.54 6.12 -6.40
C LEU A 186 -6.85 6.78 -6.84
N THR A 187 -7.59 7.40 -5.91
CA THR A 187 -8.96 7.87 -6.17
C THR A 187 -9.08 9.39 -6.30
N GLY A 188 -8.12 10.15 -5.78
CA GLY A 188 -8.20 11.60 -5.64
C GLY A 188 -9.23 12.11 -4.62
N HIS A 189 -9.90 11.22 -3.88
CA HIS A 189 -10.94 11.57 -2.91
C HIS A 189 -10.36 11.59 -1.50
N ASP A 190 -10.54 12.72 -0.79
CA ASP A 190 -10.08 12.88 0.59
C ASP A 190 -11.13 12.40 1.60
N ASP A 191 -10.73 12.24 2.87
CA ASP A 191 -11.61 11.82 3.96
C ASP A 191 -12.20 13.02 4.73
N GLY A 192 -12.24 14.21 4.12
CA GLY A 192 -12.65 15.45 4.78
C GLY A 192 -14.12 15.45 5.25
N GLY A 193 -14.97 14.65 4.58
CA GLY A 193 -16.39 14.51 4.90
C GLY A 193 -16.72 13.44 5.95
N VAL A 194 -15.72 12.76 6.53
CA VAL A 194 -15.96 11.70 7.51
C VAL A 194 -16.37 12.32 8.86
N THR A 195 -17.56 11.99 9.34
CA THR A 195 -18.03 12.37 10.68
C THR A 195 -17.26 11.60 11.74
N VAL A 196 -16.62 12.34 12.66
CA VAL A 196 -15.94 11.75 13.81
C VAL A 196 -16.99 11.18 14.76
N GLU A 197 -16.91 9.89 15.06
CA GLU A 197 -17.75 9.26 16.08
C GLU A 197 -17.37 9.79 17.47
N GLU A 198 -18.38 10.17 18.27
CA GLU A 198 -18.19 10.65 19.64
C GLU A 198 -17.47 9.58 20.49
N LYS A 199 -16.58 10.02 21.40
CA LYS A 199 -15.89 9.09 22.30
C LYS A 199 -16.92 8.27 23.10
N PRO A 200 -16.70 6.95 23.29
CA PRO A 200 -17.66 6.08 23.98
C PRO A 200 -17.93 6.52 25.42
N GLU A 201 -16.97 7.20 26.05
CA GLU A 201 -17.09 7.81 27.38
C GLU A 201 -18.16 8.92 27.41
N ILE A 202 -18.20 9.76 26.37
CA ILE A 202 -19.16 10.87 26.24
C ILE A 202 -20.54 10.31 25.92
N VAL A 203 -20.61 9.29 25.05
CA VAL A 203 -21.86 8.60 24.72
C VAL A 203 -22.46 7.92 25.96
N LYS A 204 -21.64 7.24 26.76
CA LYS A 204 -22.06 6.63 28.03
C LYS A 204 -22.54 7.67 29.05
N ALA A 205 -21.80 8.76 29.23
CA ALA A 205 -22.21 9.84 30.13
C ALA A 205 -23.54 10.47 29.72
N ARG A 206 -23.75 10.70 28.42
CA ARG A 206 -25.02 11.23 27.89
C ARG A 206 -26.18 10.25 28.06
N LEU A 207 -25.95 8.96 27.83
CA LEU A 207 -26.97 7.91 28.02
C LEU A 207 -27.35 7.77 29.50
N MET A 208 -26.38 7.83 30.42
CA MET A 208 -26.65 7.85 31.86
C MET A 208 -27.48 9.07 32.28
N ALA A 209 -27.11 10.27 31.82
CA ALA A 209 -27.88 11.49 32.12
C ALA A 209 -29.32 11.43 31.56
N LYS A 210 -29.52 10.84 30.38
CA LYS A 210 -30.86 10.63 29.82
C LYS A 210 -31.67 9.59 30.60
N LEU A 211 -31.03 8.52 31.06
CA LEU A 211 -31.68 7.50 31.90
C LEU A 211 -32.12 8.08 33.25
N GLU A 212 -31.27 8.85 33.92
CA GLU A 212 -31.61 9.53 35.18
C GLU A 212 -32.79 10.49 34.98
N PHE A 213 -32.81 11.26 33.90
CA PHE A 213 -33.92 12.16 33.58
C PHE A 213 -35.24 11.42 33.31
N ILE A 214 -35.20 10.31 32.57
CA ILE A 214 -36.39 9.47 32.33
C ILE A 214 -36.90 8.86 33.64
N GLN A 215 -35.99 8.41 34.51
CA GLN A 215 -36.36 7.88 35.82
C GLN A 215 -36.99 8.95 36.72
N ASP A 216 -36.53 10.19 36.66
CA ASP A 216 -37.13 11.32 37.38
C ASP A 216 -38.53 11.69 36.84
N LEU A 217 -38.80 11.49 35.54
CA LEU A 217 -40.13 11.68 34.95
C LEU A 217 -41.11 10.54 35.27
N ILE A 218 -40.61 9.30 35.40
CA ILE A 218 -41.44 8.12 35.70
C ILE A 218 -41.85 8.10 37.18
N ARG A 219 -40.98 8.52 38.10
CA ARG A 219 -41.23 8.50 39.55
C ARG A 219 -42.58 9.12 39.97
N PRO A 220 -42.96 10.33 39.53
CA PRO A 220 -44.27 10.91 39.88
C PRO A 220 -45.46 10.26 39.14
N LEU A 221 -45.23 9.56 38.02
CA LEU A 221 -46.28 8.81 37.32
C LEU A 221 -46.59 7.49 38.05
N ASP A 222 -45.56 6.75 38.48
CA ASP A 222 -45.73 5.53 39.28
C ASP A 222 -46.43 5.83 40.63
N GLU A 223 -46.09 6.96 41.25
CA GLU A 223 -46.77 7.44 42.46
C GLU A 223 -48.25 7.75 42.20
N ARG A 224 -48.60 8.32 41.04
CA ARG A 224 -50.01 8.60 40.66
C ARG A 224 -50.80 7.34 40.30
N PHE A 225 -50.19 6.40 39.58
CA PHE A 225 -50.85 5.14 39.20
C PHE A 225 -51.02 4.19 40.39
N SER A 226 -50.15 4.27 41.40
CA SER A 226 -50.32 3.53 42.66
C SER A 226 -51.53 4.00 43.49
N ILE A 227 -52.03 5.22 43.24
CA ILE A 227 -53.11 5.85 44.02
C ILE A 227 -54.48 5.70 43.33
N CYS A 228 -54.54 5.42 42.03
CA CYS A 228 -55.79 5.27 41.28
C CYS A 228 -55.92 3.87 40.65
N SER A 229 -56.58 2.97 41.37
CA SER A 229 -57.16 1.75 40.79
C SER A 229 -58.69 1.78 40.90
N PRO A 230 -59.43 2.41 39.97
CA PRO A 230 -60.84 2.10 39.79
C PRO A 230 -60.99 1.01 38.73
N LYS A 231 -61.52 -0.14 39.14
CA LYS A 231 -62.08 -1.16 38.25
C LYS A 231 -63.30 -0.56 37.55
N PHE A 232 -63.21 -0.26 36.26
CA PHE A 232 -64.37 0.00 35.41
C PHE A 232 -64.63 -1.23 34.53
N PRO A 233 -65.84 -1.82 34.54
CA PRO A 233 -66.19 -2.90 33.62
C PRO A 233 -66.61 -2.29 32.27
N LEU A 234 -65.78 -2.51 31.25
CA LEU A 234 -66.12 -2.20 29.85
C LEU A 234 -66.98 -3.33 29.27
N THR A 235 -68.04 -2.95 28.58
CA THR A 235 -69.00 -3.87 27.93
C THR A 235 -68.38 -4.50 26.67
N SER A 236 -68.28 -5.82 26.69
CA SER A 236 -67.47 -6.70 25.83
C SER A 236 -68.25 -7.35 24.67
N SER A 237 -68.39 -6.70 23.53
CA SER A 237 -68.91 -7.42 22.34
C SER A 237 -68.58 -6.79 20.97
N ALA A 238 -68.36 -5.48 20.91
CA ALA A 238 -67.88 -4.84 19.67
C ALA A 238 -66.35 -4.74 19.61
N ASP A 239 -65.70 -4.46 20.76
CA ASP A 239 -64.23 -4.37 20.86
C ASP A 239 -63.54 -5.71 20.65
N ASP A 240 -64.12 -6.83 21.09
CA ASP A 240 -63.51 -8.17 20.97
C ASP A 240 -63.29 -8.60 19.51
N LEU A 241 -64.17 -8.20 18.58
CA LEU A 241 -64.06 -8.52 17.15
C LEU A 241 -63.01 -7.65 16.45
N SER A 242 -62.91 -6.37 16.81
CA SER A 242 -61.84 -5.49 16.32
C SER A 242 -60.48 -5.90 16.88
N ASP A 243 -60.41 -6.27 18.15
CA ASP A 243 -59.17 -6.71 18.80
C ASP A 243 -58.67 -8.04 18.23
N GLN A 244 -59.58 -8.96 17.87
CA GLN A 244 -59.23 -10.20 17.17
C GLN A 244 -58.67 -9.95 15.75
N LEU A 245 -59.27 -9.05 14.98
CA LEU A 245 -58.79 -8.69 13.64
C LEU A 245 -57.43 -7.97 13.71
N ILE A 246 -57.25 -7.08 14.68
CA ILE A 246 -55.97 -6.40 14.92
C ILE A 246 -54.90 -7.42 15.35
N ALA A 247 -55.23 -8.36 16.24
CA ALA A 247 -54.31 -9.42 16.67
C ALA A 247 -53.90 -10.33 15.50
N GLN A 248 -54.82 -10.69 14.61
CA GLN A 248 -54.52 -11.46 13.40
C GLN A 248 -53.62 -10.70 12.43
N ALA A 249 -53.88 -9.41 12.20
CA ALA A 249 -53.04 -8.57 11.34
C ALA A 249 -51.64 -8.37 11.94
N ILE A 250 -51.52 -8.20 13.27
CA ILE A 250 -50.24 -8.13 13.96
C ILE A 250 -49.46 -9.45 13.79
N ASP A 251 -50.11 -10.60 14.00
CA ASP A 251 -49.46 -11.91 13.84
C ASP A 251 -49.02 -12.18 12.39
N GLU A 252 -49.79 -11.73 11.40
CA GLU A 252 -49.41 -11.83 9.98
C GLU A 252 -48.21 -10.93 9.64
N VAL A 253 -48.19 -9.70 10.16
CA VAL A 253 -47.06 -8.77 10.02
C VAL A 253 -45.82 -9.28 10.74
N GLU A 254 -45.95 -9.84 11.95
CA GLU A 254 -44.82 -10.41 12.70
C GLU A 254 -44.23 -11.63 11.98
N ARG A 255 -45.08 -12.53 11.46
CA ARG A 255 -44.62 -13.67 10.64
C ARG A 255 -43.92 -13.22 9.36
N ALA A 256 -44.46 -12.21 8.68
CA ALA A 256 -43.82 -11.63 7.50
C ALA A 256 -42.47 -10.97 7.85
N ALA A 257 -42.40 -10.21 8.94
CA ALA A 257 -41.18 -9.54 9.41
C ALA A 257 -40.08 -10.55 9.80
N ALA A 258 -40.44 -11.65 10.46
CA ALA A 258 -39.52 -12.74 10.78
C ALA A 258 -38.96 -13.39 9.50
N ALA A 259 -39.82 -13.73 8.54
CA ALA A 259 -39.40 -14.30 7.26
C ALA A 259 -38.47 -13.36 6.46
N ILE A 260 -38.69 -12.04 6.51
CA ILE A 260 -37.79 -11.03 5.92
C ILE A 260 -36.43 -11.07 6.59
N SER A 261 -36.43 -11.06 7.92
CA SER A 261 -35.18 -11.05 8.69
C SER A 261 -34.32 -12.25 8.32
N ASP A 262 -34.92 -13.44 8.22
CA ASP A 262 -34.25 -14.69 7.84
C ASP A 262 -33.72 -14.63 6.40
N LEU A 263 -34.51 -14.12 5.45
CA LEU A 263 -34.07 -13.96 4.05
C LEU A 263 -32.93 -12.94 3.91
N LEU A 264 -32.99 -11.82 4.64
CA LEU A 264 -31.93 -10.81 4.63
C LEU A 264 -30.64 -11.34 5.27
N GLU A 265 -30.75 -12.15 6.31
CA GLU A 265 -29.60 -12.84 6.91
C GLU A 265 -28.99 -13.84 5.92
N GLY A 266 -29.83 -14.65 5.24
CA GLY A 266 -29.40 -15.55 4.18
C GLY A 266 -28.65 -14.83 3.05
N ILE A 267 -29.19 -13.70 2.57
CA ILE A 267 -28.52 -12.88 1.54
C ILE A 267 -27.17 -12.34 2.04
N LYS A 268 -27.08 -11.88 3.30
CA LYS A 268 -25.81 -11.43 3.87
C LYS A 268 -24.77 -12.54 3.93
N MET A 269 -25.17 -13.77 4.31
CA MET A 269 -24.27 -14.92 4.34
C MET A 269 -23.82 -15.31 2.93
N GLU A 270 -24.75 -15.38 1.97
CA GLU A 270 -24.46 -15.78 0.60
C GLU A 270 -23.60 -14.74 -0.15
N THR A 271 -23.87 -13.44 0.06
CA THR A 271 -23.02 -12.36 -0.47
C THR A 271 -21.60 -12.43 0.08
N ALA A 272 -21.43 -12.69 1.38
CA ALA A 272 -20.11 -12.87 1.99
C ALA A 272 -19.38 -14.09 1.41
N LEU A 273 -20.09 -15.19 1.14
CA LEU A 273 -19.55 -16.37 0.48
C LEU A 273 -19.11 -16.06 -0.95
N THR A 274 -19.95 -15.39 -1.74
CA THR A 274 -19.63 -14.97 -3.11
C THR A 274 -18.35 -14.12 -3.14
N LEU A 275 -18.26 -13.09 -2.28
CA LEU A 275 -17.08 -12.23 -2.20
C LEU A 275 -15.81 -13.00 -1.82
N LYS A 276 -15.93 -13.98 -0.92
CA LYS A 276 -14.80 -14.87 -0.55
C LYS A 276 -14.33 -15.70 -1.74
N ILE A 277 -15.25 -16.28 -2.51
CA ILE A 277 -14.94 -17.07 -3.71
C ILE A 277 -14.30 -16.18 -4.79
N GLU A 278 -14.83 -14.97 -5.02
CA GLU A 278 -14.27 -14.03 -5.98
C GLU A 278 -12.85 -13.59 -5.59
N SER A 279 -12.60 -13.34 -4.30
CA SER A 279 -11.25 -13.06 -3.78
C SER A 279 -10.28 -14.22 -4.02
N GLN A 280 -10.72 -15.46 -3.78
CA GLN A 280 -9.91 -16.65 -4.05
C GLN A 280 -9.61 -16.82 -5.55
N LEU A 281 -10.59 -16.57 -6.43
CA LEU A 281 -10.39 -16.61 -7.88
C LEU A 281 -9.36 -15.57 -8.34
N MET A 282 -9.37 -14.36 -7.78
CA MET A 282 -8.35 -13.35 -8.06
C MET A 282 -6.96 -13.85 -7.63
N GLY A 283 -6.82 -14.37 -6.41
CA GLY A 283 -5.54 -14.92 -5.93
C GLY A 283 -5.02 -16.08 -6.79
N VAL A 284 -5.92 -16.99 -7.21
CA VAL A 284 -5.57 -18.08 -8.14
C VAL A 284 -5.09 -17.51 -9.47
N SER A 285 -5.79 -16.53 -10.05
CA SER A 285 -5.38 -15.90 -11.33
C SER A 285 -4.01 -15.22 -11.26
N GLU A 286 -3.68 -14.62 -10.12
CA GLU A 286 -2.36 -14.01 -9.89
C GLU A 286 -1.25 -15.06 -9.86
N ILE A 287 -1.48 -16.18 -9.15
CA ILE A 287 -0.50 -17.27 -9.10
C ILE A 287 -0.30 -17.88 -10.50
N GLN A 288 -1.35 -18.04 -11.30
CA GLN A 288 -1.23 -18.50 -12.69
C GLN A 288 -0.31 -17.58 -13.52
N SER A 289 -0.51 -16.27 -13.42
CA SER A 289 0.33 -15.29 -14.12
C SER A 289 1.80 -15.40 -13.71
N ARG A 290 2.08 -15.55 -12.41
CA ARG A 290 3.45 -15.76 -11.89
C ARG A 290 4.08 -17.07 -12.37
N TYR A 291 3.30 -18.15 -12.45
CA TYR A 291 3.77 -19.44 -12.97
C TYR A 291 4.06 -19.39 -14.47
N SER A 292 3.22 -18.71 -15.26
CA SER A 292 3.48 -18.47 -16.69
C SER A 292 4.81 -17.73 -16.89
N LEU A 293 5.06 -16.66 -16.11
CA LEU A 293 6.32 -15.92 -16.19
C LEU A 293 7.52 -16.77 -15.77
N LEU A 294 7.35 -17.62 -14.76
CA LEU A 294 8.40 -18.55 -14.33
C LEU A 294 8.72 -19.59 -15.41
N GLU A 295 7.70 -20.10 -16.11
CA GLU A 295 7.87 -21.01 -17.24
C GLU A 295 8.66 -20.33 -18.38
N GLU A 296 8.30 -19.11 -18.76
CA GLU A 296 9.03 -18.33 -19.77
C GLU A 296 10.50 -18.14 -19.39
N ARG A 297 10.77 -17.84 -18.12
CA ARG A 297 12.12 -17.68 -17.59
C ARG A 297 12.92 -18.99 -17.70
N TYR A 298 12.34 -20.13 -17.33
CA TYR A 298 13.01 -21.42 -17.47
C TYR A 298 13.33 -21.73 -18.94
N HIS A 299 12.44 -21.44 -19.88
CA HIS A 299 12.71 -21.61 -21.31
C HIS A 299 13.85 -20.69 -21.78
N SER A 300 13.91 -19.45 -21.29
CA SER A 300 15.03 -18.54 -21.59
C SER A 300 16.35 -19.04 -21.00
N ASP A 301 16.34 -19.56 -19.78
CA ASP A 301 17.54 -20.10 -19.13
C ASP A 301 18.05 -21.35 -19.84
N LEU A 302 17.16 -22.23 -20.33
CA LEU A 302 17.54 -23.37 -21.16
C LEU A 302 18.23 -22.92 -22.45
N LYS A 303 17.66 -21.95 -23.20
CA LYS A 303 18.30 -21.39 -24.40
C LYS A 303 19.69 -20.81 -24.11
N ARG A 304 19.86 -20.17 -22.95
CA ARG A 304 21.17 -19.65 -22.53
C ARG A 304 22.16 -20.77 -22.23
N LEU A 305 21.74 -21.84 -21.57
CA LEU A 305 22.58 -23.00 -21.30
C LEU A 305 22.97 -23.73 -22.59
N ASP A 306 22.05 -23.86 -23.55
CA ASP A 306 22.34 -24.40 -24.88
C ASP A 306 23.38 -23.56 -25.60
N PHE A 307 23.21 -22.23 -25.62
CA PHE A 307 24.18 -21.30 -26.19
C PHE A 307 25.57 -21.42 -25.54
N ILE A 308 25.65 -21.53 -24.21
CA ILE A 308 26.92 -21.70 -23.49
C ILE A 308 27.56 -23.06 -23.83
N SER A 309 26.76 -24.11 -23.88
CA SER A 309 27.20 -25.47 -24.22
C SER A 309 27.77 -25.55 -25.63
N GLU A 310 27.05 -25.02 -26.62
CA GLU A 310 27.49 -24.96 -28.03
C GLU A 310 28.68 -24.02 -28.22
N GLY A 311 28.62 -22.82 -27.64
CA GLY A 311 29.69 -21.83 -27.71
C GLY A 311 31.00 -22.38 -27.17
N SER A 312 30.95 -23.10 -26.04
CA SER A 312 32.12 -23.78 -25.46
C SER A 312 32.73 -24.82 -26.40
N HIS A 313 31.90 -25.59 -27.12
CA HIS A 313 32.38 -26.59 -28.08
C HIS A 313 33.12 -25.92 -29.26
N TYR A 314 32.53 -24.88 -29.85
CA TYR A 314 33.15 -24.18 -30.99
C TYR A 314 34.37 -23.36 -30.58
N PHE A 315 34.41 -22.80 -29.38
CA PHE A 315 35.54 -22.00 -28.90
C PHE A 315 36.86 -22.79 -28.94
N THR A 316 36.82 -24.08 -28.59
CA THR A 316 38.00 -24.96 -28.67
C THR A 316 38.42 -25.32 -30.09
N SER A 317 37.56 -25.11 -31.09
CA SER A 317 37.84 -25.38 -32.50
C SER A 317 38.32 -24.14 -33.26
N LEU A 318 38.35 -22.97 -32.63
CA LEU A 318 38.84 -21.73 -33.24
C LEU A 318 40.36 -21.77 -33.40
N GLN A 319 40.84 -21.30 -34.55
CA GLN A 319 42.28 -21.16 -34.79
C GLN A 319 42.84 -20.00 -33.98
N GLU A 320 44.01 -20.21 -33.37
CA GLU A 320 44.77 -19.13 -32.76
C GLU A 320 45.35 -18.25 -33.87
N VAL A 321 44.91 -16.99 -33.93
CA VAL A 321 45.41 -16.00 -34.88
C VAL A 321 46.33 -15.01 -34.14
N PRO A 322 47.48 -14.61 -34.70
CA PRO A 322 48.31 -13.56 -34.12
C PRO A 322 47.55 -12.24 -33.99
N CYS A 323 47.87 -11.46 -32.96
CA CYS A 323 47.31 -10.12 -32.78
C CYS A 323 47.62 -9.22 -33.99
N SER A 324 46.60 -8.65 -34.62
CA SER A 324 46.75 -7.78 -35.80
C SER A 324 47.45 -6.44 -35.51
N LEU A 325 47.60 -6.06 -34.24
CA LEU A 325 48.25 -4.82 -33.81
C LEU A 325 49.75 -4.98 -33.51
N CYS A 326 50.16 -6.11 -32.93
CA CYS A 326 51.55 -6.32 -32.51
C CYS A 326 52.21 -7.59 -33.08
N GLY A 327 51.47 -8.41 -33.83
CA GLY A 327 51.98 -9.64 -34.46
C GLY A 327 52.30 -10.77 -33.47
N GLN A 328 52.05 -10.57 -32.18
CA GLN A 328 52.35 -11.55 -31.15
C GLN A 328 51.27 -12.64 -31.16
N ASN A 329 51.68 -13.90 -31.24
CA ASN A 329 50.79 -15.03 -31.03
C ASN A 329 50.23 -14.94 -29.61
N LEU A 330 48.92 -15.13 -29.46
CA LEU A 330 48.23 -15.25 -28.18
C LEU A 330 48.60 -16.61 -27.55
N LEU A 331 49.88 -16.79 -27.22
CA LEU A 331 50.41 -17.99 -26.60
C LEU A 331 49.84 -18.13 -25.20
N HIS A 332 48.83 -19.00 -25.08
CA HIS A 332 48.34 -19.67 -23.88
C HIS A 332 48.11 -18.86 -22.58
N PRO A 333 47.11 -19.24 -21.77
CA PRO A 333 46.69 -18.40 -20.66
C PRO A 333 47.79 -18.24 -19.60
N HIS A 334 48.11 -17.00 -19.22
CA HIS A 334 49.10 -16.64 -18.20
C HIS A 334 48.76 -17.12 -16.77
N SER A 335 47.71 -17.92 -16.57
CA SER A 335 47.42 -18.53 -15.26
C SER A 335 46.80 -19.92 -15.36
N GLU A 336 47.15 -20.81 -14.41
CA GLU A 336 46.48 -22.09 -14.14
C GLU A 336 44.95 -21.96 -14.04
N ASN A 337 44.46 -20.81 -13.53
CA ASN A 337 43.03 -20.52 -13.41
C ASN A 337 42.35 -20.43 -14.78
N ALA A 338 43.01 -19.83 -15.78
CA ALA A 338 42.44 -19.71 -17.12
C ALA A 338 42.43 -21.05 -17.89
N LYS A 339 43.31 -22.01 -17.55
CA LYS A 339 43.22 -23.40 -18.05
C LYS A 339 42.01 -24.15 -17.47
N LYS A 340 41.67 -23.94 -16.20
CA LYS A 340 40.44 -24.49 -15.57
C LYS A 340 39.16 -23.84 -16.13
N LEU A 341 39.15 -22.52 -16.31
CA LEU A 341 38.01 -21.78 -16.87
C LEU A 341 37.71 -22.13 -18.34
N MET A 342 38.66 -22.72 -19.07
CA MET A 342 38.52 -23.06 -20.50
C MET A 342 38.36 -24.56 -20.77
N ASN A 343 38.11 -25.40 -19.75
CA ASN A 343 37.82 -26.81 -20.00
C ASN A 343 36.40 -26.96 -20.58
N SER A 344 36.32 -26.97 -21.91
CA SER A 344 35.06 -27.03 -22.65
C SER A 344 34.18 -28.23 -22.26
N ASN A 345 34.80 -29.37 -21.92
CA ASN A 345 34.06 -30.55 -21.47
C ASN A 345 33.42 -30.36 -20.09
N GLU A 346 34.08 -29.64 -19.17
CA GLU A 346 33.52 -29.33 -17.86
C GLU A 346 32.37 -28.32 -17.95
N VAL A 347 32.52 -27.28 -18.77
CA VAL A 347 31.46 -26.29 -19.03
C VAL A 347 30.24 -26.96 -19.64
N ARG A 348 30.44 -27.81 -20.66
CA ARG A 348 29.37 -28.60 -21.29
C ARG A 348 28.68 -29.54 -20.30
N ARG A 349 29.45 -30.31 -19.52
CA ARG A 349 28.88 -31.24 -18.52
C ARG A 349 28.06 -30.50 -17.46
N SER A 350 28.55 -29.34 -17.01
CA SER A 350 27.85 -28.52 -16.01
C SER A 350 26.58 -27.91 -16.58
N SER A 351 26.62 -27.41 -17.82
CA SER A 351 25.46 -26.84 -18.51
C SER A 351 24.37 -27.87 -18.74
N LEU A 352 24.73 -29.08 -19.17
CA LEU A 352 23.78 -30.20 -19.34
C LEU A 352 23.16 -30.65 -18.02
N ALA A 353 23.95 -30.71 -16.95
CA ALA A 353 23.45 -31.07 -15.62
C ALA A 353 22.46 -30.02 -15.09
N GLU A 354 22.73 -28.73 -15.30
CA GLU A 354 21.83 -27.66 -14.89
C GLU A 354 20.55 -27.64 -15.75
N ALA A 355 20.67 -27.84 -17.06
CA ALA A 355 19.52 -27.97 -17.96
C ALA A 355 18.60 -29.13 -17.53
N ALA A 356 19.16 -30.28 -17.14
CA ALA A 356 18.39 -31.41 -16.62
C ALA A 356 17.60 -31.05 -15.34
N LYS A 357 18.16 -30.23 -14.44
CA LYS A 357 17.42 -29.74 -13.27
C LYS A 357 16.26 -28.83 -13.68
N ILE A 358 16.50 -27.89 -14.60
CA ILE A 358 15.47 -26.97 -15.09
C ILE A 358 14.33 -27.74 -15.76
N HIS A 359 14.62 -28.79 -16.53
CA HIS A 359 13.58 -29.68 -17.07
C HIS A 359 12.76 -30.36 -15.96
N GLY A 360 13.39 -30.79 -14.87
CA GLY A 360 12.69 -31.31 -13.69
C GLY A 360 11.78 -30.25 -13.04
N TYR A 361 12.26 -29.02 -12.91
CA TYR A 361 11.45 -27.90 -12.40
C TYR A 361 10.28 -27.55 -13.32
N LEU A 362 10.47 -27.59 -14.63
CA LEU A 362 9.40 -27.39 -15.62
C LEU A 362 8.30 -28.44 -15.49
N ALA A 363 8.66 -29.72 -15.36
CA ALA A 363 7.67 -30.79 -15.16
C ALA A 363 6.89 -30.60 -13.84
N GLY A 364 7.57 -30.18 -12.77
CA GLY A 364 6.92 -29.83 -11.50
C GLY A 364 5.99 -28.62 -11.61
N LEU A 365 6.42 -27.59 -12.34
CA LEU A 365 5.64 -26.37 -12.59
C LEU A 365 4.38 -26.68 -13.41
N GLN A 366 4.49 -27.47 -14.47
CA GLN A 366 3.35 -27.89 -15.28
C GLN A 366 2.31 -28.67 -14.47
N LYS A 367 2.76 -29.55 -13.57
CA LYS A 367 1.84 -30.25 -12.65
C LYS A 367 1.14 -29.26 -11.71
N ALA A 368 1.89 -28.31 -11.15
CA ALA A 368 1.32 -27.28 -10.28
C ALA A 368 0.31 -26.38 -11.01
N MET A 369 0.57 -26.02 -12.27
CA MET A 369 -0.35 -25.25 -13.11
C MET A 369 -1.66 -26.02 -13.35
N SER A 370 -1.58 -27.30 -13.73
CA SER A 370 -2.76 -28.16 -13.91
C SER A 370 -3.59 -28.31 -12.63
N ASP A 371 -2.94 -28.46 -11.46
CA ASP A 371 -3.64 -28.50 -10.18
C ASP A 371 -4.37 -27.18 -9.87
N LEU A 372 -3.75 -26.07 -10.26
CA LEU A 372 -4.29 -24.73 -10.05
C LEU A 372 -5.47 -24.43 -11.00
N ASP A 373 -5.41 -24.90 -12.25
CA ASP A 373 -6.51 -24.85 -13.21
C ASP A 373 -7.73 -25.62 -12.70
N ARG A 374 -7.53 -26.85 -12.22
CA ARG A 374 -8.61 -27.63 -11.60
C ARG A 374 -9.25 -26.91 -10.41
N ARG A 375 -8.43 -26.25 -9.58
CA ARG A 375 -8.94 -25.46 -8.44
C ARG A 375 -9.73 -24.24 -8.91
N LYS A 376 -9.29 -23.58 -9.98
CA LYS A 376 -10.01 -22.44 -10.60
C LYS A 376 -11.37 -22.88 -11.14
N GLU A 377 -11.45 -24.03 -11.79
CA GLU A 377 -12.71 -24.60 -12.27
C GLU A 377 -13.67 -24.89 -11.13
N ALA A 378 -13.21 -25.55 -10.06
CA ALA A 378 -14.02 -25.81 -8.87
C ALA A 378 -14.59 -24.51 -8.25
N LEU A 379 -13.75 -23.49 -8.09
CA LEU A 379 -14.17 -22.18 -7.57
C LEU A 379 -15.17 -21.47 -8.50
N ASN A 380 -15.04 -21.63 -9.82
CA ASN A 380 -16.01 -21.06 -10.75
C ASN A 380 -17.38 -21.75 -10.67
N ILE A 381 -17.41 -23.06 -10.44
CA ILE A 381 -18.65 -23.81 -10.19
C ILE A 381 -19.30 -23.32 -8.89
N ASP A 382 -18.53 -23.17 -7.82
CA ASP A 382 -19.04 -22.67 -6.54
C ASP A 382 -19.55 -21.23 -6.66
N ARG A 383 -18.87 -20.38 -7.42
CA ARG A 383 -19.33 -19.02 -7.73
C ARG A 383 -20.68 -19.03 -8.45
N TYR A 384 -20.87 -19.93 -9.42
CA TYR A 384 -22.13 -20.03 -10.16
C TYR A 384 -23.28 -20.44 -9.22
N LYS A 385 -23.06 -21.48 -8.40
CA LYS A 385 -24.06 -21.95 -7.41
C LYS A 385 -24.42 -20.86 -6.39
N SER A 386 -23.41 -20.14 -5.89
CA SER A 386 -23.63 -19.06 -4.92
C SER A 386 -24.43 -17.91 -5.53
N LYS A 387 -24.15 -17.53 -6.78
CA LYS A 387 -24.92 -16.52 -7.51
C LYS A 387 -26.37 -16.95 -7.75
N GLU A 388 -26.58 -18.21 -8.15
CA GLU A 388 -27.92 -18.76 -8.35
C GLU A 388 -28.75 -18.77 -7.06
N SER A 389 -28.14 -19.16 -5.93
CA SER A 389 -28.76 -19.09 -4.59
C SER A 389 -29.16 -17.65 -4.23
N LEU A 390 -28.25 -16.70 -4.45
CA LEU A 390 -28.44 -15.29 -4.14
C LEU A 390 -29.57 -14.67 -4.99
N ASP A 391 -29.62 -14.98 -6.29
CA ASP A 391 -30.69 -14.54 -7.18
C ASP A 391 -32.03 -15.21 -6.81
N GLY A 392 -32.02 -16.47 -6.39
CA GLY A 392 -33.18 -17.17 -5.85
C GLY A 392 -33.76 -16.46 -4.61
N MET A 393 -32.92 -16.12 -3.62
CA MET A 393 -33.34 -15.41 -2.42
C MET A 393 -33.87 -14.00 -2.73
N LYS A 394 -33.23 -13.27 -3.65
CA LYS A 394 -33.71 -11.96 -4.12
C LYS A 394 -35.08 -12.05 -4.80
N ASN A 395 -35.28 -13.07 -5.64
CA ASN A 395 -36.56 -13.30 -6.29
C ASN A 395 -37.64 -13.68 -5.27
N GLN A 396 -37.31 -14.47 -4.25
CA GLN A 396 -38.25 -14.82 -3.19
C GLN A 396 -38.72 -13.59 -2.41
N ILE A 397 -37.81 -12.65 -2.08
CA ILE A 397 -38.19 -11.34 -1.54
C ILE A 397 -39.14 -10.62 -2.51
N LYS A 398 -38.77 -10.51 -3.79
CA LYS A 398 -39.62 -9.81 -4.78
C LYS A 398 -41.04 -10.39 -4.87
N TYR A 399 -41.17 -11.71 -4.98
CA TYR A 399 -42.48 -12.38 -5.09
C TYR A 399 -43.30 -12.36 -3.80
N THR A 400 -42.65 -12.35 -2.64
CA THR A 400 -43.35 -12.27 -1.35
C THR A 400 -43.92 -10.87 -1.12
N PHE A 401 -43.29 -9.82 -1.67
CA PHE A 401 -43.63 -8.42 -1.38
C PHE A 401 -44.34 -7.64 -2.49
N GLU A 402 -44.25 -8.05 -3.77
CA GLU A 402 -45.07 -7.44 -4.83
C GLU A 402 -46.58 -7.47 -4.55
N PRO A 403 -47.16 -8.55 -3.97
CA PRO A 403 -48.60 -8.60 -3.66
C PRO A 403 -49.02 -7.82 -2.40
N LEU A 404 -48.09 -7.44 -1.52
CA LEU A 404 -48.37 -6.72 -0.27
C LEU A 404 -48.28 -5.19 -0.42
N LEU A 405 -47.79 -4.71 -1.56
CA LEU A 405 -47.62 -3.28 -1.88
C LEU A 405 -48.72 -2.74 -2.81
N THR A 406 -49.59 -3.60 -3.32
CA THR A 406 -50.81 -3.28 -4.08
C THR A 406 -52.04 -3.57 -3.24
#